data_AF-A0A8B8ENI2-F1
#
_entry.id   AF-A0A8B8ENI2-F1
#
_cell.length_a   1.000
_cell.length_b   1.000
_cell.length_c   1.000
_cell.angle_alpha   90.00
_cell.angle_beta   90.00
_cell.angle_gamma   90.00
#
_symmetry.space_group_name_H-M   'P 1'
#
loop_
_entity.id
_entity.type
_entity.pdbx_description
1 polymer ?
#
loop_
_entity_poly.entity_id
_entity_poly.type
_entity_poly.pdbx_seq_one_letter_code
_entity_poly.pdbx_strand_id
1 'polypeptide(L)'
;MTSPTKCVLLACGSFNPVTNMHLRMFEIAKDALHKTQKFSVIKGIISPVSDAYNKKDLLPASHRCEMLKLALKSSNWINMDTWECEQSKWTETAKVLKYHQSKIDRESNTRSKPAPTKKRRKDLRNVHINSNDSEFDDMSVDDHNAINEALKKDSVNVRLLCGADLLESFGTPGLWADKDIEDIVGKYGLVCITREGSDPRKFIYESDVLTKYQENIIIVTEWIFNDISSTKIRRALRRGESVKYLIQDIVIDYIRDNHLYGVEDNTAFDRGCFNTVRWKTNDNVLMSKPKDWLCTVVTVSYLTALFTPAVKLNILRLVSFCLGEYLCVFAVF
;
A
#
# COMPACT_ATOMS: atom_id res chain seq x y z
N MET A 1 -11.21 -28.47 -10.20
CA MET A 1 -11.40 -27.11 -9.63
C MET A 1 -10.66 -26.13 -10.51
N THR A 2 -11.32 -25.06 -10.96
CA THR A 2 -10.67 -23.99 -11.74
C THR A 2 -9.68 -23.23 -10.86
N SER A 3 -8.56 -22.79 -11.43
CA SER A 3 -7.57 -21.97 -10.72
C SER A 3 -8.19 -20.64 -10.30
N PRO A 4 -7.88 -20.09 -9.10
CA PRO A 4 -8.41 -18.81 -8.66
C PRO A 4 -7.99 -17.67 -9.61
N THR A 5 -8.89 -16.74 -9.87
CA THR A 5 -8.63 -15.54 -10.66
C THR A 5 -7.64 -14.66 -9.91
N LYS A 6 -6.50 -14.34 -10.54
CA LYS A 6 -5.51 -13.43 -9.95
C LYS A 6 -6.03 -12.00 -9.99
N CYS A 7 -5.90 -11.27 -8.89
CA CYS A 7 -6.31 -9.87 -8.85
C CYS A 7 -5.34 -8.96 -8.10
N VAL A 8 -5.38 -7.68 -8.49
CA VAL A 8 -4.66 -6.59 -7.84
C VAL A 8 -5.70 -5.64 -7.25
N LEU A 9 -5.51 -5.25 -5.99
CA LEU A 9 -6.37 -4.29 -5.32
C LEU A 9 -5.79 -2.88 -5.49
N LEU A 10 -6.57 -1.96 -6.05
CA LEU A 10 -6.19 -0.55 -6.23
C LEU A 10 -7.05 0.33 -5.33
N ALA A 11 -6.45 1.07 -4.41
CA ALA A 11 -7.14 2.10 -3.64
C ALA A 11 -6.68 3.50 -4.08
N CYS A 12 -7.57 4.24 -4.71
CA CYS A 12 -7.39 5.66 -5.02
C CYS A 12 -7.89 6.52 -3.85
N GLY A 13 -7.24 7.64 -3.57
CA GLY A 13 -7.70 8.53 -2.51
C GLY A 13 -6.76 9.66 -2.16
N SER A 14 -7.22 10.54 -1.27
CA SER A 14 -6.40 11.66 -0.81
C SER A 14 -5.22 11.23 0.06
N PHE A 15 -5.42 10.27 0.98
CA PHE A 15 -4.43 9.86 1.99
C PHE A 15 -3.81 11.06 2.73
N ASN A 16 -4.66 11.91 3.30
CA ASN A 16 -4.29 13.21 3.86
C ASN A 16 -4.64 13.36 5.36
N PRO A 17 -3.94 12.67 6.28
CA PRO A 17 -2.85 11.73 6.03
C PRO A 17 -3.38 10.29 5.82
N VAL A 18 -2.48 9.37 5.45
CA VAL A 18 -2.73 7.93 5.57
C VAL A 18 -3.03 7.55 7.03
N THR A 19 -3.89 6.57 7.24
CA THR A 19 -4.29 6.09 8.58
C THR A 19 -4.23 4.56 8.65
N ASN A 20 -4.28 4.00 9.86
CA ASN A 20 -4.31 2.55 10.03
C ASN A 20 -5.55 1.93 9.36
N MET A 21 -6.65 2.67 9.21
CA MET A 21 -7.84 2.19 8.51
C MET A 21 -7.60 1.96 7.00
N HIS A 22 -6.82 2.83 6.35
CA HIS A 22 -6.47 2.64 4.94
C HIS A 22 -5.69 1.33 4.72
N LEU A 23 -4.76 1.03 5.63
CA LEU A 23 -3.98 -0.22 5.60
C LEU A 23 -4.86 -1.43 5.93
N ARG A 24 -5.73 -1.29 6.95
CA ARG A 24 -6.64 -2.34 7.38
C ARG A 24 -7.62 -2.76 6.27
N MET A 25 -8.09 -1.80 5.47
CA MET A 25 -8.97 -2.03 4.33
C MET A 25 -8.37 -3.06 3.34
N PHE A 26 -7.06 -3.00 3.08
CA PHE A 26 -6.37 -3.95 2.21
C PHE A 26 -6.33 -5.37 2.79
N GLU A 27 -5.99 -5.49 4.08
CA GLU A 27 -5.93 -6.81 4.75
C GLU A 27 -7.31 -7.47 4.80
N ILE A 28 -8.35 -6.70 5.16
CA ILE A 28 -9.74 -7.20 5.19
C ILE A 28 -10.18 -7.70 3.80
N ALA A 29 -9.92 -6.90 2.77
CA ALA A 29 -10.27 -7.27 1.40
C ALA A 29 -9.52 -8.53 0.95
N LYS A 30 -8.22 -8.60 1.20
CA LYS A 30 -7.39 -9.76 0.84
C LYS A 30 -7.88 -11.05 1.48
N ASP A 31 -8.10 -11.03 2.80
CA ASP A 31 -8.61 -12.18 3.54
C ASP A 31 -9.96 -12.64 3.02
N ALA A 32 -10.89 -11.70 2.78
CA ALA A 32 -12.22 -12.02 2.28
C ALA A 32 -12.17 -12.65 0.89
N LEU A 33 -11.36 -12.11 -0.02
CA LEU A 33 -11.20 -12.62 -1.37
C LEU A 33 -10.57 -14.02 -1.38
N HIS A 34 -9.50 -14.24 -0.62
CA HIS A 34 -8.86 -15.55 -0.51
C HIS A 34 -9.80 -16.60 0.10
N LYS A 35 -10.62 -16.24 1.10
CA LYS A 35 -11.62 -17.14 1.69
C LYS A 35 -12.65 -17.65 0.69
N THR A 36 -12.98 -16.87 -0.35
CA THR A 36 -13.91 -17.35 -1.39
C THR A 36 -13.34 -18.49 -2.24
N GLN A 37 -12.01 -18.69 -2.23
CA GLN A 37 -11.26 -19.57 -3.14
C GLN A 37 -11.42 -19.22 -4.65
N LYS A 38 -12.19 -18.19 -4.99
CA LYS A 38 -12.38 -17.71 -6.36
C LYS A 38 -11.28 -16.74 -6.80
N PHE A 39 -10.66 -16.05 -5.84
CA PHE A 39 -9.69 -15.00 -6.10
C PHE A 39 -8.36 -15.26 -5.41
N SER A 40 -7.28 -14.87 -6.07
CA SER A 40 -5.94 -14.81 -5.50
C SER A 40 -5.40 -13.38 -5.63
N VAL A 41 -5.43 -12.63 -4.53
CA VAL A 41 -4.84 -11.29 -4.45
C VAL A 41 -3.31 -11.40 -4.49
N ILE A 42 -2.70 -10.83 -5.53
CA ILE A 42 -1.24 -10.90 -5.74
C ILE A 42 -0.51 -9.60 -5.38
N LYS A 43 -1.22 -8.46 -5.32
CA LYS A 43 -0.64 -7.14 -5.05
C LYS A 43 -1.72 -6.15 -4.60
N GLY A 44 -1.34 -5.22 -3.72
CA GLY A 44 -2.09 -4.03 -3.38
C GLY A 44 -1.39 -2.78 -3.94
N ILE A 45 -2.14 -1.81 -4.44
CA ILE A 45 -1.65 -0.54 -4.96
C ILE A 45 -2.41 0.58 -4.26
N ILE A 46 -1.68 1.50 -3.64
CA ILE A 46 -2.19 2.79 -3.19
C ILE A 46 -1.83 3.85 -4.24
N SER A 47 -2.84 4.55 -4.73
CA SER A 47 -2.70 5.64 -5.71
C SER A 47 -3.13 6.97 -5.09
N PRO A 48 -2.18 7.84 -4.68
CA PRO A 48 -2.50 9.14 -4.13
C PRO A 48 -3.05 10.07 -5.21
N VAL A 49 -4.12 10.79 -4.90
CA VAL A 49 -4.73 11.75 -5.83
C VAL A 49 -3.77 12.89 -6.18
N SER A 50 -3.89 13.45 -7.39
CA SER A 50 -3.18 14.68 -7.79
C SER A 50 -3.59 15.89 -6.97
N ASP A 51 -2.65 16.82 -6.78
CA ASP A 51 -2.89 18.11 -6.12
C ASP A 51 -3.90 18.97 -6.91
N ALA A 52 -4.04 18.72 -8.21
CA ALA A 52 -5.05 19.34 -9.06
C ALA A 52 -6.50 18.96 -8.69
N TYR A 53 -6.72 18.02 -7.76
CA TYR A 53 -8.05 17.71 -7.21
C TYR A 53 -8.66 18.88 -6.43
N ASN A 54 -7.85 19.86 -6.00
CA ASN A 54 -8.30 21.09 -5.32
C ASN A 54 -9.22 20.87 -4.11
N LYS A 55 -9.09 19.73 -3.42
CA LYS A 55 -9.83 19.46 -2.18
C LYS A 55 -9.34 20.39 -1.06
N LYS A 56 -10.28 20.92 -0.28
CA LYS A 56 -9.97 21.72 0.91
C LYS A 56 -9.02 20.96 1.87
N ASP A 57 -8.02 21.68 2.39
CA ASP A 57 -6.97 21.18 3.29
C ASP A 57 -6.09 20.06 2.70
N LEU A 58 -6.09 19.84 1.37
CA LEU A 58 -5.24 18.83 0.73
C LEU A 58 -3.77 19.28 0.78
N LEU A 59 -2.92 18.51 1.45
CA LEU A 59 -1.48 18.74 1.42
C LEU A 59 -0.89 18.38 0.04
N PRO A 60 0.26 18.97 -0.32
CA PRO A 60 1.02 18.58 -1.51
C PRO A 60 1.25 17.06 -1.59
N ALA A 61 1.23 16.54 -2.81
CA ALA A 61 1.42 15.12 -3.09
C ALA A 61 2.75 14.60 -2.54
N SER A 62 3.79 15.43 -2.53
CA SER A 62 5.11 15.11 -1.96
C SER A 62 5.02 14.63 -0.51
N HIS A 63 4.30 15.36 0.36
CA HIS A 63 4.13 14.98 1.76
C HIS A 63 3.27 13.73 1.91
N ARG A 64 2.19 13.62 1.14
CA ARG A 64 1.28 12.47 1.20
C ARG A 64 1.98 11.19 0.75
N CYS A 65 2.79 11.28 -0.31
CA CYS A 65 3.59 10.18 -0.82
C CYS A 65 4.67 9.76 0.19
N GLU A 66 5.36 10.69 0.85
CA GLU A 66 6.36 10.33 1.85
C GLU A 66 5.71 9.69 3.08
N MET A 67 4.59 10.20 3.57
CA MET A 67 3.83 9.56 4.65
C MET A 67 3.37 8.14 4.27
N LEU A 68 2.90 7.93 3.04
CA LEU A 68 2.53 6.60 2.54
C LEU A 68 3.73 5.67 2.45
N LYS A 69 4.85 6.14 1.91
CA LYS A 69 6.10 5.38 1.84
C LYS A 69 6.57 4.95 3.23
N LEU A 70 6.47 5.83 4.23
CA LEU A 70 6.77 5.49 5.62
C LEU A 70 5.80 4.44 6.17
N ALA A 71 4.49 4.62 5.94
CA ALA A 71 3.45 3.71 6.40
C ALA A 71 3.53 2.31 5.77
N LEU A 72 4.02 2.20 4.54
CA LEU A 72 4.10 0.94 3.80
C LEU A 72 5.41 0.17 4.05
N LYS A 73 6.35 0.67 4.85
CA LYS A 73 7.63 0.00 5.11
C LYS A 73 7.50 -1.42 5.67
N SER A 74 6.45 -1.68 6.45
CA SER A 74 6.18 -3.00 7.02
C SER A 74 5.35 -3.91 6.11
N SER A 75 4.80 -3.40 5.01
CA SER A 75 4.02 -4.21 4.07
C SER A 75 4.93 -4.87 3.04
N ASN A 76 4.68 -6.15 2.77
CA ASN A 76 5.38 -6.93 1.74
C ASN A 76 4.58 -7.09 0.44
N TRP A 77 3.34 -6.60 0.39
CA TRP A 77 2.43 -6.84 -0.74
C TRP A 77 1.64 -5.60 -1.19
N ILE A 78 1.64 -4.53 -0.40
CA ILE A 78 1.03 -3.24 -0.75
C ILE A 78 2.13 -2.27 -1.16
N ASN A 79 2.02 -1.69 -2.35
CA ASN A 79 2.94 -0.67 -2.85
C ASN A 79 2.20 0.62 -3.16
N MET A 80 2.92 1.74 -3.08
CA MET A 80 2.43 3.01 -3.60
C MET A 80 2.83 3.14 -5.08
N ASP A 81 1.94 3.71 -5.89
CA ASP A 81 2.26 4.15 -7.25
C ASP A 81 1.91 5.64 -7.36
N THR A 82 2.88 6.44 -7.82
CA THR A 82 2.78 7.91 -7.86
C THR A 82 2.23 8.44 -9.19
N TRP A 83 1.93 7.56 -10.15
CA TRP A 83 1.51 7.97 -11.49
C TRP A 83 0.32 8.95 -11.47
N GLU A 84 -0.71 8.70 -10.65
CA GLU A 84 -1.89 9.57 -10.57
C GLU A 84 -1.52 10.99 -10.07
N CYS A 85 -0.71 11.09 -9.01
CA CYS A 85 -0.34 12.39 -8.46
C CYS A 85 0.70 13.16 -9.27
N GLU A 86 1.41 12.49 -10.17
CA GLU A 86 2.36 13.10 -11.11
C GLU A 86 1.67 13.69 -12.35
N GLN A 87 0.36 13.45 -12.53
CA GLN A 87 -0.39 14.04 -13.64
C GLN A 87 -0.62 15.55 -13.43
N SER A 88 -0.50 16.32 -14.52
CA SER A 88 -0.68 17.78 -14.51
C SER A 88 -2.11 18.24 -14.24
N LYS A 89 -3.09 17.35 -14.39
CA LYS A 89 -4.51 17.58 -14.12
C LYS A 89 -5.05 16.45 -13.22
N TRP A 90 -6.15 16.74 -12.53
CA TRP A 90 -6.89 15.70 -11.85
C TRP A 90 -7.33 14.61 -12.85
N THR A 91 -7.30 13.37 -12.40
CA THR A 91 -7.58 12.18 -13.22
C THR A 91 -8.71 11.39 -12.60
N GLU A 92 -9.69 11.04 -13.43
CA GLU A 92 -10.84 10.23 -13.06
C GLU A 92 -10.40 8.80 -12.69
N THR A 93 -10.99 8.23 -11.65
CA THR A 93 -10.65 6.90 -11.13
C THR A 93 -10.68 5.81 -12.20
N ALA A 94 -11.63 5.88 -13.15
CA ALA A 94 -11.72 4.94 -14.27
C ALA A 94 -10.46 4.96 -15.17
N LYS A 95 -9.84 6.13 -15.36
CA LYS A 95 -8.59 6.28 -16.11
C LYS A 95 -7.39 5.73 -15.32
N VAL A 96 -7.38 5.91 -13.99
CA VAL A 96 -6.35 5.34 -13.11
C VAL A 96 -6.40 3.80 -13.15
N LEU A 97 -7.60 3.21 -13.05
CA LEU A 97 -7.81 1.76 -13.22
C LEU A 97 -7.31 1.28 -14.59
N LYS A 98 -7.67 1.99 -15.67
CA LYS A 98 -7.22 1.67 -17.03
C LYS A 98 -5.70 1.68 -17.15
N TYR A 99 -5.04 2.68 -16.57
CA TYR A 99 -3.59 2.78 -16.55
C TYR A 99 -2.95 1.57 -15.85
N HIS A 100 -3.41 1.23 -14.63
CA HIS A 100 -2.83 0.12 -13.88
C HIS A 100 -3.10 -1.24 -14.52
N GLN A 101 -4.29 -1.46 -15.07
CA GLN A 101 -4.60 -2.68 -15.82
C GLN A 101 -3.63 -2.83 -17.00
N SER A 102 -3.47 -1.78 -17.81
CA SER A 102 -2.54 -1.78 -18.96
C SER A 102 -1.08 -2.01 -18.54
N LYS A 103 -0.68 -1.48 -17.37
CA LYS A 103 0.67 -1.68 -16.80
C LYS A 103 0.89 -3.15 -16.41
N ILE A 104 -0.08 -3.75 -15.71
CA ILE A 104 -0.03 -5.15 -15.27
C ILE A 104 -0.05 -6.12 -16.46
N ASP A 105 -0.84 -5.83 -17.48
CA ASP A 105 -0.90 -6.65 -18.70
C ASP A 105 0.47 -6.66 -19.42
N ARG A 106 1.14 -5.50 -19.50
CA ARG A 106 2.50 -5.39 -20.06
C ARG A 106 3.53 -6.15 -19.24
N GLU A 107 3.51 -6.02 -17.92
CA GLU A 107 4.42 -6.74 -17.02
C GLU A 107 4.25 -8.26 -17.16
N SER A 108 3.01 -8.74 -17.29
CA SER A 108 2.70 -10.15 -17.48
C SER A 108 3.23 -10.69 -18.82
N ASN A 109 3.07 -9.92 -19.90
CA ASN A 109 3.57 -10.28 -21.23
C ASN A 109 5.10 -10.28 -21.34
N THR A 110 5.81 -9.49 -20.54
CA THR A 110 7.28 -9.52 -20.52
C THR A 110 7.85 -10.77 -19.85
N ARG A 111 7.13 -11.34 -18.87
CA ARG A 111 7.55 -12.55 -18.15
C ARG A 111 7.35 -13.83 -18.96
N SER A 112 6.51 -13.82 -19.98
CA SER A 112 6.19 -14.98 -20.83
C SER A 112 7.05 -15.13 -22.09
N LYS A 113 7.99 -14.20 -22.39
CA LYS A 113 8.91 -14.37 -23.52
C LYS A 113 10.04 -15.37 -23.18
N PRO A 114 10.22 -16.48 -23.93
CA PRO A 114 11.36 -17.37 -23.75
C PRO A 114 12.67 -16.65 -24.12
N ALA A 115 13.76 -16.97 -23.41
CA ALA A 115 15.09 -16.44 -23.68
C ALA A 115 15.51 -16.68 -25.14
N PRO A 116 16.27 -15.77 -25.78
CA PRO A 116 16.69 -15.96 -27.17
C PRO A 116 17.60 -17.19 -27.26
N THR A 117 17.10 -18.25 -27.90
CA THR A 117 17.90 -19.42 -28.27
C THR A 117 19.04 -18.98 -29.18
N LYS A 118 20.28 -19.26 -28.76
CA LYS A 118 21.49 -19.04 -29.56
C LYS A 118 21.29 -19.67 -30.95
N LYS A 119 21.19 -18.83 -31.98
CA LYS A 119 21.10 -19.24 -33.39
C LYS A 119 22.31 -20.13 -33.72
N ARG A 120 22.06 -21.43 -33.93
CA ARG A 120 23.04 -22.40 -34.42
C ARG A 120 23.36 -22.01 -35.86
N ARG A 121 24.58 -21.49 -36.10
CA ARG A 121 25.16 -21.30 -37.45
C ARG A 121 25.05 -22.63 -38.20
N LYS A 122 24.34 -22.67 -39.33
CA LYS A 122 24.42 -23.76 -40.30
C LYS A 122 24.68 -23.16 -41.67
N ASP A 123 25.62 -23.77 -42.35
CA ASP A 123 26.38 -23.28 -43.50
C ASP A 123 25.54 -22.82 -44.69
N LEU A 124 25.98 -21.71 -45.28
CA LEU A 124 25.66 -21.29 -46.63
C LEU A 124 26.37 -22.22 -47.63
N ARG A 125 25.62 -23.13 -48.27
CA ARG A 125 25.95 -23.65 -49.61
C ARG A 125 24.68 -23.77 -50.45
N ASN A 126 24.65 -22.94 -51.49
CA ASN A 126 23.90 -23.01 -52.75
C ASN A 126 22.75 -24.02 -52.89
N VAL A 127 21.52 -23.52 -53.06
CA VAL A 127 20.60 -23.97 -54.13
C VAL A 127 19.90 -22.73 -54.70
N HIS A 128 19.88 -22.63 -56.04
CA HIS A 128 19.24 -21.58 -56.83
C HIS A 128 17.71 -21.68 -56.83
N ILE A 129 17.07 -20.50 -56.79
CA ILE A 129 15.81 -20.04 -57.40
C ILE A 129 14.76 -21.10 -57.80
N ASN A 130 13.56 -21.03 -57.19
CA ASN A 130 12.31 -20.84 -57.95
C ASN A 130 11.19 -20.24 -57.08
N SER A 131 10.50 -19.29 -57.69
CA SER A 131 9.27 -18.63 -57.27
C SER A 131 8.07 -19.58 -57.27
N ASN A 132 7.12 -19.29 -56.38
CA ASN A 132 5.85 -19.97 -56.12
C ASN A 132 6.00 -21.22 -55.24
N ASP A 133 5.78 -21.05 -53.94
CA ASP A 133 4.79 -21.86 -53.22
C ASP A 133 4.34 -21.16 -51.93
N SER A 134 3.03 -21.02 -51.83
CA SER A 134 2.29 -20.49 -50.69
C SER A 134 2.16 -21.58 -49.63
N GLU A 135 3.07 -21.66 -48.68
CA GLU A 135 2.92 -22.51 -47.50
C GLU A 135 3.51 -21.80 -46.28
N PHE A 136 2.68 -21.09 -45.52
CA PHE A 136 2.93 -20.81 -44.10
C PHE A 136 1.61 -20.56 -43.35
N ASP A 137 1.22 -21.62 -42.62
CA ASP A 137 0.32 -21.74 -41.46
C ASP A 137 -1.15 -21.33 -41.56
N ASP A 138 -1.96 -22.30 -41.97
CA ASP A 138 -3.34 -22.49 -41.53
C ASP A 138 -3.35 -22.94 -40.05
N MET A 139 -3.36 -22.00 -39.11
CA MET A 139 -3.71 -22.31 -37.72
C MET A 139 -5.23 -22.39 -37.60
N SER A 140 -5.73 -23.49 -37.04
CA SER A 140 -7.17 -23.70 -36.88
C SER A 140 -7.79 -22.62 -35.99
N VAL A 141 -9.04 -22.21 -36.30
CA VAL A 141 -9.81 -21.26 -35.49
C VAL A 141 -9.96 -21.74 -34.04
N ASP A 142 -9.94 -23.05 -33.83
CA ASP A 142 -9.99 -23.69 -32.51
C ASP A 142 -8.70 -23.48 -31.71
N ASP A 143 -7.53 -23.50 -32.36
CA ASP A 143 -6.25 -23.20 -31.70
C ASP A 143 -6.16 -21.72 -31.29
N HIS A 144 -6.66 -20.79 -32.12
CA HIS A 144 -6.75 -19.37 -31.76
C HIS A 144 -7.70 -19.11 -30.58
N ASN A 145 -8.84 -19.81 -30.51
CA ASN A 145 -9.75 -19.70 -29.39
C ASN A 145 -9.16 -20.32 -28.11
N ALA A 146 -8.49 -21.48 -28.20
CA ALA A 146 -7.82 -22.11 -27.07
C ALA A 146 -6.67 -21.24 -26.53
N ILE A 147 -5.91 -20.58 -27.41
CA ILE A 147 -4.87 -19.61 -27.02
C ILE A 147 -5.50 -18.38 -26.34
N ASN A 148 -6.59 -17.82 -26.89
CA ASN A 148 -7.28 -16.68 -26.27
C ASN A 148 -7.93 -17.04 -24.92
N GLU A 149 -8.46 -18.24 -24.77
CA GLU A 149 -8.98 -18.75 -23.49
C GLU A 149 -7.86 -18.99 -22.48
N ALA A 150 -6.72 -19.54 -22.90
CA ALA A 150 -5.54 -19.72 -22.05
C ALA A 150 -4.95 -18.36 -21.61
N LEU A 151 -4.92 -17.36 -22.52
CA LEU A 151 -4.49 -15.99 -22.23
C LEU A 151 -5.46 -15.28 -21.25
N LYS A 152 -6.77 -15.52 -21.35
CA LYS A 152 -7.76 -15.06 -20.35
C LYS A 152 -7.55 -15.74 -18.99
N LYS A 153 -7.20 -17.03 -18.98
CA LYS A 153 -7.06 -17.84 -17.77
C LYS A 153 -5.88 -17.43 -16.87
N ASP A 154 -4.87 -16.78 -17.44
CA ASP A 154 -3.72 -16.25 -16.70
C ASP A 154 -3.76 -14.71 -16.52
N SER A 155 -4.86 -14.07 -16.94
CA SER A 155 -5.01 -12.62 -16.83
C SER A 155 -5.18 -12.17 -15.37
N VAL A 156 -4.50 -11.08 -15.02
CA VAL A 156 -4.61 -10.46 -13.71
C VAL A 156 -5.59 -9.30 -13.81
N ASN A 157 -6.63 -9.30 -12.98
CA ASN A 157 -7.66 -8.27 -12.99
C ASN A 157 -7.43 -7.23 -11.88
N VAL A 158 -7.37 -5.94 -12.25
CA VAL A 158 -7.33 -4.85 -11.27
C VAL A 158 -8.75 -4.57 -10.79
N ARG A 159 -8.92 -4.49 -9.47
CA ARG A 159 -10.19 -4.15 -8.82
C ARG A 159 -10.04 -2.90 -7.97
N LEU A 160 -11.05 -2.03 -8.01
CA LEU A 160 -11.11 -0.87 -7.14
C LEU A 160 -11.43 -1.31 -5.71
N LEU A 161 -10.55 -1.01 -4.76
CA LEU A 161 -10.77 -1.19 -3.34
C LEU A 161 -11.23 0.13 -2.72
N CYS A 162 -12.39 0.13 -2.07
CA CYS A 162 -12.92 1.32 -1.44
C CYS A 162 -13.76 1.01 -0.19
N GLY A 163 -14.05 2.04 0.60
CA GLY A 163 -15.08 1.98 1.63
C GLY A 163 -16.48 2.21 1.05
N ALA A 164 -17.49 1.90 1.85
CA ALA A 164 -18.90 2.17 1.51
C ALA A 164 -19.19 3.64 1.18
N ASP A 165 -18.48 4.57 1.81
CA ASP A 165 -18.58 6.01 1.55
C ASP A 165 -18.26 6.39 0.11
N LEU A 166 -17.29 5.71 -0.52
CA LEU A 166 -16.99 5.95 -1.94
C LEU A 166 -18.05 5.33 -2.84
N LEU A 167 -18.53 4.13 -2.52
CA LEU A 167 -19.57 3.47 -3.30
C LEU A 167 -20.86 4.32 -3.32
N GLU A 168 -21.32 4.77 -2.15
CA GLU A 168 -22.50 5.62 -2.03
C GLU A 168 -22.32 6.97 -2.76
N SER A 169 -21.08 7.46 -2.87
CA SER A 169 -20.79 8.68 -3.63
C SER A 169 -21.10 8.57 -5.13
N PHE A 170 -21.22 7.36 -5.69
CA PHE A 170 -21.69 7.16 -7.08
C PHE A 170 -23.10 7.73 -7.31
N GLY A 171 -23.91 7.84 -6.26
CA GLY A 171 -25.25 8.45 -6.33
C GLY A 171 -25.25 9.97 -6.25
N THR A 172 -24.08 10.62 -6.03
CA THR A 172 -24.00 12.08 -5.91
C THR A 172 -24.03 12.72 -7.30
N PRO A 173 -25.04 13.55 -7.64
CA PRO A 173 -25.18 14.14 -8.97
C PRO A 173 -23.96 14.98 -9.37
N GLY A 174 -23.43 14.73 -10.57
CA GLY A 174 -22.30 15.48 -11.13
C GLY A 174 -20.92 15.14 -10.54
N LEU A 175 -20.84 14.21 -9.58
CA LEU A 175 -19.54 13.78 -9.02
C LEU A 175 -18.85 12.71 -9.87
N TRP A 176 -19.65 11.83 -10.50
CA TRP A 176 -19.17 10.73 -11.33
C TRP A 176 -19.89 10.77 -12.68
N ALA A 177 -19.17 10.45 -13.76
CA ALA A 177 -19.81 10.22 -15.06
C ALA A 177 -20.39 8.81 -15.08
N ASP A 178 -21.61 8.64 -15.59
CA ASP A 178 -22.29 7.33 -15.64
C ASP A 178 -21.47 6.26 -16.37
N LYS A 179 -20.81 6.67 -17.46
CA LYS A 179 -19.90 5.81 -18.22
C LYS A 179 -18.70 5.35 -17.39
N ASP A 180 -18.17 6.21 -16.53
CA ASP A 180 -17.05 5.86 -15.66
C ASP A 180 -17.51 4.87 -14.59
N ILE A 181 -18.72 5.04 -14.03
CA ILE A 181 -19.32 4.07 -13.09
C ILE A 181 -19.46 2.71 -13.79
N GLU A 182 -20.08 2.67 -14.97
CA GLU A 182 -20.26 1.44 -15.74
C GLU A 182 -18.92 0.79 -16.11
N ASP A 183 -17.90 1.57 -16.49
CA ASP A 183 -16.56 1.04 -16.77
C ASP A 183 -15.91 0.48 -15.51
N ILE A 184 -16.03 1.14 -14.35
CA ILE A 184 -15.48 0.70 -13.07
C ILE A 184 -16.08 -0.66 -12.69
N VAL A 185 -17.40 -0.77 -12.61
CA VAL A 185 -18.06 -2.00 -12.13
C VAL A 185 -18.15 -3.08 -13.20
N GLY A 186 -18.20 -2.72 -14.48
CA GLY A 186 -18.31 -3.66 -15.58
C GLY A 186 -16.97 -4.29 -15.98
N LYS A 187 -15.92 -3.49 -16.16
CA LYS A 187 -14.63 -3.96 -16.71
C LYS A 187 -13.62 -4.38 -15.64
N TYR A 188 -13.58 -3.65 -14.53
CA TYR A 188 -12.57 -3.87 -13.48
C TYR A 188 -13.15 -4.64 -12.31
N GLY A 189 -14.24 -4.13 -11.74
CA GLY A 189 -14.87 -4.65 -10.54
C GLY A 189 -14.48 -3.85 -9.30
N LEU A 190 -15.28 -4.04 -8.26
CA LEU A 190 -15.22 -3.23 -7.04
C LEU A 190 -15.20 -4.14 -5.82
N VAL A 191 -14.37 -3.82 -4.84
CA VAL A 191 -14.31 -4.47 -3.53
C VAL A 191 -14.61 -3.40 -2.49
N CYS A 192 -15.78 -3.48 -1.89
CA CYS A 192 -16.29 -2.48 -0.96
C CYS A 192 -16.21 -3.00 0.47
N ILE A 193 -15.50 -2.30 1.34
CA ILE A 193 -15.51 -2.56 2.78
C ILE A 193 -16.67 -1.80 3.42
N THR A 194 -17.57 -2.52 4.09
CA THR A 194 -18.72 -1.92 4.79
C THR A 194 -18.25 -1.04 5.93
N ARG A 195 -18.95 0.06 6.20
CA ARG A 195 -18.72 0.91 7.38
C ARG A 195 -19.99 1.00 8.23
N GLU A 196 -19.83 1.39 9.48
CA GLU A 196 -20.97 1.62 10.36
C GLU A 196 -21.89 2.70 9.76
N GLY A 197 -23.20 2.43 9.75
CA GLY A 197 -24.21 3.35 9.21
C GLY A 197 -24.37 3.34 7.68
N SER A 198 -23.61 2.51 6.96
CA SER A 198 -23.77 2.31 5.50
C SER A 198 -24.52 1.02 5.18
N ASP A 199 -25.31 1.02 4.10
CA ASP A 199 -25.91 -0.20 3.53
C ASP A 199 -25.57 -0.32 2.03
N PRO A 200 -24.37 -0.83 1.71
CA PRO A 200 -23.93 -1.04 0.34
C PRO A 200 -24.87 -1.91 -0.49
N ARG A 201 -25.55 -2.88 0.14
CA ARG A 201 -26.41 -3.83 -0.59
C ARG A 201 -27.69 -3.16 -1.04
N LYS A 202 -28.31 -2.38 -0.16
CA LYS A 202 -29.46 -1.55 -0.51
C LYS A 202 -29.09 -0.55 -1.61
N PHE A 203 -27.96 0.14 -1.47
CA PHE A 203 -27.51 1.11 -2.47
C PHE A 203 -27.28 0.48 -3.86
N ILE A 204 -26.71 -0.73 -3.92
CA ILE A 204 -26.56 -1.47 -5.19
C ILE A 204 -27.92 -1.79 -5.79
N TYR A 205 -28.87 -2.29 -4.98
CA TYR A 205 -30.21 -2.65 -5.44
C TYR A 205 -30.99 -1.45 -6.01
N GLU A 206 -30.80 -0.26 -5.46
CA GLU A 206 -31.47 0.97 -5.90
C GLU A 206 -30.86 1.55 -7.20
N SER A 207 -29.75 1.00 -7.70
CA SER A 207 -29.09 1.44 -8.93
C SER A 207 -29.11 0.37 -10.02
N ASP A 208 -29.71 0.70 -11.17
CA ASP A 208 -29.79 -0.22 -12.32
C ASP A 208 -28.41 -0.67 -12.80
N VAL A 209 -27.45 0.25 -12.88
CA VAL A 209 -26.08 -0.04 -13.35
C VAL A 209 -25.35 -0.95 -12.34
N LEU A 210 -25.44 -0.66 -11.04
CA LEU A 210 -24.77 -1.47 -10.03
C LEU A 210 -25.40 -2.85 -9.91
N THR A 211 -26.73 -2.94 -9.99
CA THR A 211 -27.47 -4.21 -9.99
C THR A 211 -27.08 -5.06 -11.20
N LYS A 212 -26.99 -4.46 -12.40
CA LYS A 212 -26.56 -5.15 -13.63
C LYS A 212 -25.19 -5.82 -13.49
N TYR A 213 -24.25 -5.20 -12.78
CA TYR A 213 -22.89 -5.70 -12.58
C TYR A 213 -22.60 -6.19 -11.15
N GLN A 214 -23.63 -6.52 -10.37
CA GLN A 214 -23.50 -6.85 -8.95
C GLN A 214 -22.54 -8.01 -8.65
N GLU A 215 -22.44 -8.98 -9.56
CA GLU A 215 -21.51 -10.12 -9.40
C GLU A 215 -20.04 -9.69 -9.41
N ASN A 216 -19.75 -8.54 -10.01
CA ASN A 216 -18.42 -7.95 -10.04
C ASN A 216 -18.16 -6.98 -8.87
N ILE A 217 -19.17 -6.75 -8.01
CA ILE A 217 -19.10 -5.92 -6.81
C ILE A 217 -19.06 -6.83 -5.58
N ILE A 218 -17.93 -6.85 -4.90
CA ILE A 218 -17.69 -7.70 -3.74
C ILE A 218 -17.83 -6.86 -2.48
N ILE A 219 -18.90 -7.09 -1.73
CA ILE A 219 -19.12 -6.46 -0.42
C ILE A 219 -18.43 -7.30 0.65
N VAL A 220 -17.55 -6.67 1.42
CA VAL A 220 -16.82 -7.29 2.53
C VAL A 220 -17.23 -6.63 3.83
N THR A 221 -17.82 -7.42 4.72
CA THR A 221 -18.25 -6.94 6.04
C THR A 221 -17.06 -6.77 6.97
N GLU A 222 -16.85 -5.56 7.47
CA GLU A 222 -15.92 -5.27 8.56
C GLU A 222 -16.64 -5.48 9.91
N TRP A 223 -16.25 -6.51 10.65
CA TRP A 223 -16.85 -6.85 11.96
C TRP A 223 -16.22 -6.11 13.13
N ILE A 224 -15.01 -5.57 12.94
CA ILE A 224 -14.28 -4.79 13.94
C ILE A 224 -14.25 -3.36 13.42
N PHE A 225 -15.24 -2.57 13.81
CA PHE A 225 -15.39 -1.21 13.32
C PHE A 225 -14.24 -0.33 13.79
N ASN A 226 -13.46 0.16 12.83
CA ASN A 226 -12.39 1.13 13.08
C ASN A 226 -12.66 2.42 12.30
N ASP A 227 -13.56 3.27 12.82
CA ASP A 227 -13.97 4.51 12.14
C ASP A 227 -12.95 5.66 12.32
N ILE A 228 -11.73 5.42 11.82
CA ILE A 228 -10.65 6.40 11.74
C ILE A 228 -10.69 7.05 10.36
N SER A 229 -11.10 8.32 10.30
CA SER A 229 -11.01 9.13 9.08
C SER A 229 -9.87 10.15 9.16
N SER A 230 -9.23 10.44 8.03
CA SER A 230 -8.18 11.47 7.98
C SER A 230 -8.70 12.85 8.44
N THR A 231 -9.99 13.14 8.26
CA THR A 231 -10.60 14.38 8.77
C THR A 231 -10.61 14.44 10.29
N LYS A 232 -10.91 13.32 10.98
CA LYS A 232 -10.79 13.24 12.45
C LYS A 232 -9.33 13.39 12.89
N ILE A 233 -8.39 12.77 12.17
CA ILE A 233 -6.94 12.90 12.44
C ILE A 233 -6.46 14.35 12.32
N ARG A 234 -6.74 15.03 11.20
CA ARG A 234 -6.37 16.45 11.03
C ARG A 234 -6.98 17.34 12.11
N ARG A 235 -8.22 17.05 12.54
CA ARG A 235 -8.88 17.79 13.63
C ARG A 235 -8.21 17.56 14.97
N ALA A 236 -7.86 16.32 15.31
CA ALA A 236 -7.14 15.98 16.54
C ALA A 236 -5.77 16.68 16.58
N LEU A 237 -5.01 16.60 15.48
CA LEU A 237 -3.71 17.27 15.33
C LEU A 237 -3.80 18.78 15.56
N ARG A 238 -4.77 19.47 14.92
CA ARG A 238 -5.00 20.91 15.14
C ARG A 238 -5.36 21.28 16.58
N ARG A 239 -5.86 20.34 17.37
CA ARG A 239 -6.24 20.53 18.77
C ARG A 239 -5.14 20.10 19.75
N GLY A 240 -4.00 19.61 19.25
CA GLY A 240 -2.96 19.00 20.10
C GLY A 240 -3.40 17.68 20.76
N GLU A 241 -4.48 17.06 20.28
CA GLU A 241 -4.95 15.76 20.75
C GLU A 241 -4.05 14.63 20.20
N SER A 242 -3.92 13.55 20.97
CA SER A 242 -3.10 12.43 20.54
C SER A 242 -3.74 11.62 19.42
N VAL A 243 -2.92 11.31 18.39
CA VAL A 243 -3.27 10.41 17.29
C VAL A 243 -2.46 9.11 17.33
N LYS A 244 -1.75 8.85 18.43
CA LYS A 244 -1.01 7.60 18.66
C LYS A 244 -1.97 6.41 18.53
N TYR A 245 -1.49 5.33 17.90
CA TYR A 245 -2.25 4.12 17.60
C TYR A 245 -3.37 4.27 16.54
N LEU A 246 -3.69 5.49 16.09
CA LEU A 246 -4.64 5.71 14.98
C LEU A 246 -3.93 5.76 13.62
N ILE A 247 -2.68 6.23 13.63
CA ILE A 247 -1.74 6.21 12.50
C ILE A 247 -0.39 5.68 13.00
N GLN A 248 0.51 5.28 12.11
CA GLN A 248 1.82 4.76 12.49
C GLN A 248 2.72 5.84 13.11
N ASP A 249 3.51 5.48 14.12
CA ASP A 249 4.39 6.41 14.85
C ASP A 249 5.35 7.15 13.91
N ILE A 250 5.92 6.47 12.92
CA ILE A 250 6.82 7.10 11.94
C ILE A 250 6.12 8.15 11.07
N VAL A 251 4.80 8.05 10.87
CA VAL A 251 4.00 9.06 10.17
C VAL A 251 3.70 10.22 11.11
N ILE A 252 3.47 9.96 12.40
CA ILE A 252 3.31 11.01 13.43
C ILE A 252 4.58 11.86 13.49
N ASP A 253 5.75 11.23 13.54
CA ASP A 253 7.04 11.91 13.57
C ASP A 253 7.27 12.76 12.31
N TYR A 254 6.92 12.22 11.14
CA TYR A 254 7.00 12.98 9.89
C TYR A 254 6.09 14.21 9.88
N ILE A 255 4.84 14.07 10.35
CA ILE A 255 3.89 15.18 10.47
C ILE A 255 4.44 16.29 11.38
N ARG A 256 5.04 15.89 12.51
CA ARG A 256 5.65 16.82 13.47
C ARG A 256 6.86 17.53 12.88
N ASP A 257 7.82 16.77 12.34
CA ASP A 257 9.08 17.29 11.78
C ASP A 257 8.85 18.25 10.59
N ASN A 258 7.68 18.18 9.92
CA ASN A 258 7.32 19.04 8.78
C ASN A 258 6.21 20.05 9.12
N HIS A 259 5.81 20.20 10.38
CA HIS A 259 4.75 21.11 10.86
C HIS A 259 3.43 21.02 10.07
N LEU A 260 3.05 19.80 9.69
CA LEU A 260 1.87 19.57 8.86
C LEU A 260 0.58 19.68 9.68
N TYR A 261 -0.52 20.06 9.03
CA TYR A 261 -1.85 20.15 9.63
C TYR A 261 -2.00 21.15 10.77
N GLY A 262 -1.14 22.16 10.87
CA GLY A 262 -1.20 23.16 11.94
C GLY A 262 -0.71 22.62 13.28
N VAL A 263 0.15 21.59 13.26
CA VAL A 263 0.90 21.14 14.42
C VAL A 263 2.01 22.16 14.69
N GLU A 264 1.82 23.01 15.70
CA GLU A 264 2.89 23.86 16.23
C GLU A 264 3.99 23.00 16.88
N ASP A 265 5.15 23.59 17.16
CA ASP A 265 6.23 23.01 17.97
C ASP A 265 5.77 22.81 19.43
N ASN A 266 4.80 21.91 19.61
CA ASN A 266 4.22 21.61 20.90
C ASN A 266 5.20 20.72 21.68
N THR A 267 6.06 21.40 22.43
CA THR A 267 6.82 20.89 23.59
C THR A 267 5.95 20.16 24.62
N ALA A 268 4.61 20.20 24.49
CA ALA A 268 3.66 19.51 25.33
C ALA A 268 3.59 17.98 25.10
N PHE A 269 3.98 17.47 23.93
CA PHE A 269 4.00 16.01 23.68
C PHE A 269 5.18 15.29 24.36
N ASP A 270 6.19 16.05 24.77
CA ASP A 270 7.43 15.53 25.37
C ASP A 270 7.31 15.20 26.86
N ARG A 271 6.18 15.52 27.51
CA ARG A 271 6.02 15.31 28.96
C ARG A 271 5.51 13.92 29.37
N GLY A 272 5.51 12.92 28.49
CA GLY A 272 5.20 11.57 28.96
C GLY A 272 5.22 10.39 28.00
N CYS A 273 5.67 10.53 26.74
CA CYS A 273 5.58 9.38 25.83
C CYS A 273 6.62 9.25 24.72
N PHE A 274 7.84 9.79 24.86
CA PHE A 274 8.97 9.41 23.99
C PHE A 274 10.31 9.61 24.71
N ASN A 275 10.83 8.59 25.37
CA ASN A 275 12.28 8.48 25.56
C ASN A 275 12.90 7.92 24.27
N THR A 276 12.86 8.71 23.21
CA THR A 276 13.77 8.55 22.07
C THR A 276 14.69 9.75 22.10
N VAL A 277 15.80 9.62 22.81
CA VAL A 277 16.84 10.66 22.87
C VAL A 277 17.35 10.91 21.45
N ARG A 278 16.93 12.03 20.84
CA ARG A 278 17.46 12.52 19.57
C ARG A 278 18.74 13.29 19.91
N TRP A 279 19.89 12.65 19.76
CA TRP A 279 21.18 13.32 19.93
C TRP A 279 21.36 14.37 18.83
N LYS A 280 21.25 15.65 19.18
CA LYS A 280 21.82 16.75 18.38
C LYS A 280 23.24 16.98 18.87
N THR A 281 24.23 16.56 18.10
CA THR A 281 25.58 17.09 18.22
C THR A 281 25.68 18.32 17.32
N ASN A 282 26.19 19.42 17.87
CA ASN A 282 26.77 20.49 17.06
C ASN A 282 27.98 19.89 16.36
N ASP A 283 27.77 19.39 15.15
CA ASP A 283 28.73 19.29 14.03
C ASP A 283 28.18 18.31 12.99
N ASN A 284 28.24 18.71 11.72
CA ASN A 284 27.69 18.03 10.55
C ASN A 284 28.30 16.63 10.30
N VAL A 285 27.89 15.61 11.05
CA VAL A 285 28.19 14.20 10.74
C VAL A 285 26.93 13.35 10.86
N LEU A 286 26.39 12.89 9.73
CA LEU A 286 25.38 11.84 9.67
C LEU A 286 26.03 10.49 10.01
N MET A 287 25.77 9.95 11.20
CA MET A 287 25.99 8.53 11.46
C MET A 287 24.76 7.71 11.06
N SER A 288 24.99 6.67 10.26
CA SER A 288 24.00 5.64 9.95
C SER A 288 23.73 4.76 11.19
N LYS A 289 22.50 4.23 11.29
CA LYS A 289 21.93 3.49 12.43
C LYS A 289 22.92 2.50 13.10
N PRO A 290 22.98 2.41 14.44
CA PRO A 290 23.96 1.54 15.09
C PRO A 290 23.52 0.07 15.05
N LYS A 291 24.42 -0.79 14.56
CA LYS A 291 24.38 -2.25 14.66
C LYS A 291 24.91 -2.78 16.01
N ASP A 292 25.23 -1.89 16.96
CA ASP A 292 26.18 -2.23 18.03
C ASP A 292 25.59 -2.37 19.44
N TRP A 293 24.25 -2.41 19.59
CA TRP A 293 23.66 -2.61 20.92
C TRP A 293 23.97 -3.99 21.53
N LEU A 294 24.18 -5.03 20.71
CA LEU A 294 24.66 -6.32 21.22
C LEU A 294 26.13 -6.26 21.70
N CYS A 295 26.98 -5.43 21.08
CA CYS A 295 28.40 -5.33 21.44
C CYS A 295 28.61 -4.68 22.81
N THR A 296 27.78 -3.69 23.19
CA THR A 296 27.93 -2.98 24.47
C THR A 296 27.44 -3.81 25.67
N VAL A 297 26.40 -4.61 25.51
CA VAL A 297 25.88 -5.48 26.60
C VAL A 297 26.83 -6.66 26.88
N VAL A 298 27.46 -7.19 25.83
CA VAL A 298 28.43 -8.30 25.95
C VAL A 298 29.75 -7.84 26.59
N THR A 299 30.20 -6.61 26.33
CA THR A 299 31.46 -6.09 26.91
C THR A 299 31.35 -5.79 28.41
N VAL A 300 30.20 -5.29 28.90
CA VAL A 300 30.00 -5.07 30.34
C VAL A 300 29.91 -6.39 31.12
N SER A 301 29.31 -7.42 30.52
CA SER A 301 29.22 -8.76 31.12
C SER A 301 30.60 -9.40 31.30
N TYR A 302 31.51 -9.23 30.34
CA TYR A 302 32.88 -9.76 30.42
C TYR A 302 33.79 -8.98 31.38
N LEU A 303 33.65 -7.66 31.46
CA LEU A 303 34.47 -6.83 32.35
C LEU A 303 34.20 -7.07 33.83
N THR A 304 32.98 -7.46 34.22
CA THR A 304 32.68 -7.74 35.64
C THR A 304 33.25 -9.08 36.13
N ALA A 305 33.76 -9.96 35.27
CA ALA A 305 34.36 -11.23 35.71
C ALA A 305 35.74 -11.06 36.39
N LEU A 306 36.41 -9.91 36.21
CA LEU A 306 37.82 -9.72 36.57
C LEU A 306 38.06 -8.83 37.81
N PHE A 307 37.01 -8.33 38.47
CA PHE A 307 37.15 -7.35 39.55
C PHE A 307 36.51 -7.77 40.87
N THR A 308 37.09 -7.29 41.97
CA THR A 308 36.61 -7.48 43.34
C THR A 308 35.23 -6.84 43.56
N PRO A 309 34.44 -7.29 44.56
CA PRO A 309 33.06 -6.82 44.77
C PRO A 309 32.91 -5.30 44.90
N ALA A 310 33.90 -4.62 45.49
CA ALA A 310 33.88 -3.16 45.68
C ALA A 310 34.00 -2.38 44.34
N VAL A 311 34.75 -2.91 43.37
CA VAL A 311 34.94 -2.27 42.07
C VAL A 311 33.73 -2.50 41.15
N LYS A 312 33.06 -3.66 41.27
CA LYS A 312 31.80 -3.95 40.57
C LYS A 312 30.71 -2.92 40.87
N LEU A 313 30.59 -2.51 42.14
CA LEU A 313 29.56 -1.57 42.58
C LEU A 313 29.77 -0.17 41.98
N ASN A 314 31.02 0.27 41.83
CA ASN A 314 31.35 1.56 41.22
C ASN A 314 31.16 1.55 39.71
N ILE A 315 31.48 0.45 39.03
CA ILE A 315 31.20 0.29 37.59
C ILE A 315 29.69 0.26 37.33
N LEU A 316 28.91 -0.47 38.14
CA LEU A 316 27.45 -0.48 38.06
C LEU A 316 26.83 0.90 38.31
N ARG A 317 27.38 1.68 39.26
CA ARG A 317 26.95 3.06 39.50
C ARG A 317 27.29 3.98 38.34
N LEU A 318 28.46 3.84 37.72
CA LEU A 318 28.84 4.60 36.53
C LEU A 318 27.97 4.26 35.32
N VAL A 319 27.69 2.97 35.11
CA VAL A 319 26.80 2.49 34.04
C VAL A 319 25.36 2.96 34.29
N SER A 320 24.89 2.94 35.54
CA SER A 320 23.58 3.47 35.92
C SER A 320 23.49 5.00 35.76
N PHE A 321 24.58 5.73 36.00
CA PHE A 321 24.67 7.18 35.79
C PHE A 321 24.70 7.54 34.30
N CYS A 322 25.40 6.74 33.47
CA CYS A 322 25.44 6.93 32.02
C CYS A 322 24.15 6.46 31.31
N LEU A 323 23.40 5.51 31.88
CA LEU A 323 22.20 4.94 31.25
C LEU A 323 20.88 5.53 31.75
N GLY A 324 20.86 6.37 32.79
CA GLY A 324 19.70 7.12 33.29
C GLY A 324 18.44 6.27 33.57
N GLU A 325 18.12 5.98 34.83
CA GLU A 325 16.87 5.34 35.32
C GLU A 325 16.29 4.12 34.54
N TYR A 326 17.08 3.42 33.72
CA TYR A 326 16.67 2.18 33.06
C TYR A 326 17.20 0.90 33.73
N LEU A 327 17.60 0.96 35.00
CA LEU A 327 17.77 -0.23 35.83
C LEU A 327 16.48 -0.54 36.59
N CYS A 328 15.41 -0.81 35.84
CA CYS A 328 14.28 -1.55 36.40
C CYS A 328 14.69 -3.02 36.49
N VAL A 329 15.29 -3.35 37.63
CA VAL A 329 15.19 -4.63 38.36
C VAL A 329 14.73 -5.83 37.51
N PHE A 330 15.67 -6.53 36.88
CA PHE A 330 15.53 -7.98 36.67
C PHE A 330 15.76 -8.63 38.05
N ALA A 331 14.71 -8.65 38.88
CA ALA A 331 14.62 -9.59 39.99
C ALA A 331 13.96 -10.84 39.44
N VAL A 332 14.77 -11.87 39.23
CA VAL A 332 14.31 -13.24 39.07
C VAL A 332 13.79 -13.71 40.42
N PHE A 333 12.49 -14.00 40.49
CA PHE A 333 11.94 -15.23 41.05
C PHE A 333 10.71 -15.64 40.23
#